data_AF-A0A3P3E429-F1
#
_entry.id   AF-A0A3P3E429-F1
#
_cell.length_a   1.000
_cell.length_b   1.000
_cell.length_c   1.000
_cell.angle_alpha   90.00
_cell.angle_beta   90.00
_cell.angle_gamma   90.00
#
_symmetry.space_group_name_H-M   'P 1'
#
loop_
_entity.id
_entity.type
_entity.pdbx_description
1 polymer ?
#
loop_
_entity_poly.entity_id
_entity_poly.type
_entity_poly.pdbx_seq_one_letter_code
_entity_poly.pdbx_strand_id
1 'polypeptide(L)'
;MIKYESPLRRLPPGIDRTQVLILDGIRHAAEIATLAYARLNACLTEIALGQPEQTENEQHAARVTGAYLDAWAIVDSIDRMRALVRLLPADEESSIKRAEQEGQLQGIRNLRNVADHLAQRLDYVAAHDSTALGMLAWFTLISADKGRSCLLLPGSFAGRVAAAVPNPAGKEFHPPTDFIELSAGEHSASLSGAMRIAQSQVESVERGIGRLVEQHGLHGKHMGADATLIIDVEFHPDPMASSSDGSVPGG
;
A
#
# COMPACT_ATOMS: atom_id res chain seq x y z
N MET A 1 -8.88 5.07 6.39
CA MET A 1 -9.46 4.33 5.26
C MET A 1 -10.47 3.28 5.69
N ILE A 2 -10.20 2.34 6.61
CA ILE A 2 -11.27 1.46 7.16
C ILE A 2 -11.30 1.61 8.69
N LYS A 3 -12.48 1.88 9.26
CA LYS A 3 -12.67 1.98 10.72
C LYS A 3 -12.98 0.60 11.32
N TYR A 4 -12.77 0.45 12.63
CA TYR A 4 -13.13 -0.80 13.35
C TYR A 4 -14.63 -1.14 13.23
N GLU A 5 -15.48 -0.10 13.26
CA GLU A 5 -16.93 -0.20 13.09
C GLU A 5 -17.38 -0.18 11.62
N SER A 6 -16.46 -0.37 10.67
CA SER A 6 -16.80 -0.36 9.24
C SER A 6 -17.77 -1.48 8.88
N PRO A 7 -18.80 -1.21 8.07
CA PRO A 7 -19.69 -2.26 7.57
C PRO A 7 -18.97 -3.28 6.67
N LEU A 8 -17.81 -2.92 6.09
CA LEU A 8 -16.97 -3.86 5.34
C LEU A 8 -16.37 -4.95 6.23
N ARG A 9 -16.27 -4.73 7.54
CA ARG A 9 -15.84 -5.75 8.52
C ARG A 9 -16.99 -6.61 9.03
N ARG A 10 -18.24 -6.23 8.73
CA ARG A 10 -19.46 -6.80 9.31
C ARG A 10 -20.56 -6.85 8.26
N LEU A 11 -20.30 -7.58 7.18
CA LEU A 11 -21.21 -7.65 6.03
C LEU A 11 -22.58 -8.19 6.46
N PRO A 12 -23.70 -7.67 5.95
CA PRO A 12 -25.02 -8.19 6.28
C PRO A 12 -25.19 -9.62 5.73
N PRO A 13 -26.00 -10.46 6.39
CA PRO A 13 -26.29 -11.80 5.89
C PRO A 13 -27.09 -11.76 4.58
N GLY A 14 -26.95 -12.81 3.78
CA GLY A 14 -27.73 -12.97 2.54
C GLY A 14 -27.10 -12.30 1.31
N ILE A 15 -25.92 -11.70 1.44
CA ILE A 15 -25.07 -11.33 0.30
C ILE A 15 -24.57 -12.60 -0.38
N ASP A 16 -24.57 -12.64 -1.72
CA ASP A 16 -24.03 -13.78 -2.44
C ASP A 16 -22.51 -13.94 -2.24
N ARG A 17 -22.01 -15.18 -2.36
CA ARG A 17 -20.60 -15.48 -2.04
C ARG A 17 -19.61 -14.68 -2.89
N THR A 18 -19.95 -14.39 -4.15
CA THR A 18 -19.08 -13.64 -5.06
C THR A 18 -18.97 -12.18 -4.61
N GLN A 19 -20.10 -11.54 -4.25
CA GLN A 19 -20.11 -10.20 -3.69
C GLN A 19 -19.34 -10.13 -2.36
N VAL A 20 -19.49 -11.12 -1.48
CA VAL A 20 -18.70 -11.19 -0.24
C VAL A 20 -17.20 -11.19 -0.56
N LEU A 21 -16.74 -12.02 -1.51
CA LEU A 21 -15.34 -12.08 -1.91
C LEU A 21 -14.83 -10.75 -2.49
N ILE A 22 -15.66 -10.06 -3.29
CA ILE A 22 -15.31 -8.74 -3.84
C ILE A 22 -15.15 -7.72 -2.70
N LEU A 23 -16.09 -7.69 -1.76
CA LEU A 23 -16.07 -6.75 -0.64
C LEU A 23 -14.90 -7.03 0.32
N ASP A 24 -14.62 -8.30 0.61
CA ASP A 24 -13.43 -8.72 1.37
C ASP A 24 -12.14 -8.28 0.67
N GLY A 25 -12.06 -8.47 -0.65
CA GLY A 25 -10.92 -8.03 -1.45
C GLY A 25 -10.72 -6.51 -1.42
N ILE A 26 -11.80 -5.73 -1.50
CA ILE A 26 -11.75 -4.26 -1.37
C ILE A 26 -11.27 -3.87 0.02
N ARG A 27 -11.81 -4.48 1.08
CA ARG A 27 -11.39 -4.23 2.46
C ARG A 27 -9.90 -4.50 2.64
N HIS A 28 -9.43 -5.68 2.26
CA HIS A 28 -8.02 -6.05 2.42
C HIS A 28 -7.09 -5.14 1.63
N ALA A 29 -7.45 -4.80 0.39
CA ALA A 29 -6.66 -3.87 -0.42
C ALA A 29 -6.57 -2.48 0.24
N ALA A 30 -7.68 -1.95 0.77
CA ALA A 30 -7.70 -0.69 1.49
C ALA A 30 -6.86 -0.73 2.79
N GLU A 31 -6.91 -1.84 3.53
CA GLU A 31 -6.13 -2.04 4.75
C GLU A 31 -4.63 -2.12 4.47
N ILE A 32 -4.22 -2.88 3.45
CA ILE A 32 -2.82 -2.96 3.02
C ILE A 32 -2.32 -1.60 2.57
N ALA A 33 -3.07 -0.89 1.71
CA ALA A 33 -2.71 0.45 1.26
C ALA A 33 -2.58 1.44 2.43
N THR A 34 -3.46 1.34 3.43
CA THR A 34 -3.41 2.20 4.63
C THR A 34 -2.18 1.93 5.47
N LEU A 35 -1.88 0.65 5.75
CA LEU A 35 -0.71 0.26 6.52
C LEU A 35 0.58 0.68 5.81
N ALA A 36 0.68 0.39 4.51
CA ALA A 36 1.83 0.75 3.70
C ALA A 36 2.01 2.27 3.63
N TYR A 37 0.94 3.05 3.42
CA TYR A 37 1.04 4.51 3.43
C TYR A 37 1.46 5.08 4.78
N ALA A 38 0.94 4.56 5.89
CA ALA A 38 1.35 5.00 7.23
C ALA A 38 2.84 4.74 7.48
N ARG A 39 3.33 3.55 7.14
CA ARG A 39 4.74 3.19 7.25
C ARG A 39 5.63 4.02 6.33
N LEU A 40 5.21 4.20 5.07
CA LEU A 40 5.91 5.04 4.11
C LEU A 40 6.01 6.48 4.62
N ASN A 41 4.90 7.05 5.08
CA ASN A 41 4.87 8.41 5.61
C ASN A 41 5.85 8.59 6.78
N ALA A 42 5.83 7.66 7.75
CA ALA A 42 6.75 7.68 8.88
C ALA A 42 8.21 7.55 8.41
N CYS A 43 8.50 6.58 7.53
CA CYS A 43 9.84 6.34 7.01
C CYS A 43 10.40 7.54 6.23
N LEU A 44 9.62 8.13 5.34
CA LEU A 44 10.02 9.32 4.58
C LEU A 44 10.20 10.55 5.48
N THR A 45 9.39 10.67 6.53
CA THR A 45 9.56 11.71 7.57
C THR A 45 10.87 11.52 8.31
N GLU A 46 11.19 10.30 8.75
CA GLU A 46 12.47 10.00 9.41
C GLU A 46 13.67 10.28 8.50
N ILE A 47 13.59 9.89 7.22
CA ILE A 47 14.65 10.20 6.23
C ILE A 47 14.80 11.72 6.08
N ALA A 48 13.70 12.46 5.99
CA ALA A 48 13.74 13.90 5.82
C ALA A 48 14.25 14.65 7.06
N LEU A 49 14.01 14.15 8.27
CA LEU A 49 14.42 14.78 9.54
C LEU A 49 15.78 14.28 10.05
N GLY A 50 16.26 13.14 9.54
CA GLY A 50 17.53 12.52 9.95
C GLY A 50 18.76 13.39 9.67
N GLN A 51 19.81 13.19 10.46
CA GLN A 51 21.08 13.88 10.25
C GLN A 51 21.91 13.19 9.14
N PRO A 52 22.54 13.96 8.22
CA PRO A 52 23.35 13.42 7.12
C PRO A 52 24.61 12.65 7.55
N GLU A 53 25.04 12.79 8.81
CA GLU A 53 26.29 12.18 9.30
C GLU A 53 26.11 10.73 9.77
N GLN A 54 24.86 10.21 9.79
CA GLN A 54 24.53 8.83 10.16
C GLN A 54 24.12 7.95 8.96
N THR A 55 24.34 8.44 7.75
CA THR A 55 23.74 7.90 6.51
C THR A 55 24.52 6.75 5.87
N GLU A 56 25.73 6.44 6.37
CA GLU A 56 26.55 5.30 5.90
C GLU A 56 26.29 3.99 6.68
N ASN A 57 25.07 3.80 7.19
CA ASN A 57 24.76 2.65 8.06
C ASN A 57 23.69 1.74 7.45
N GLU A 58 23.74 0.43 7.76
CA GLU A 58 22.79 -0.60 7.29
C GLU A 58 21.32 -0.20 7.50
N GLN A 59 21.07 0.59 8.56
CA GLN A 59 19.74 1.13 8.88
C GLN A 59 19.21 2.10 7.82
N HIS A 60 20.04 2.93 7.19
CA HIS A 60 19.59 3.81 6.12
C HIS A 60 19.17 3.00 4.90
N ALA A 61 19.98 2.01 4.50
CA ALA A 61 19.65 1.10 3.41
C ALA A 61 18.35 0.33 3.69
N ALA A 62 18.13 -0.13 4.93
CA ALA A 62 16.88 -0.78 5.34
C ALA A 62 15.68 0.17 5.25
N ARG A 63 15.81 1.45 5.67
CA ARG A 63 14.75 2.46 5.53
C ARG A 63 14.41 2.73 4.06
N VAL A 64 15.42 2.95 3.22
CA VAL A 64 15.22 3.16 1.78
C VAL A 64 14.52 1.96 1.14
N THR A 65 14.94 0.75 1.46
CA THR A 65 14.31 -0.49 0.97
C THR A 65 12.86 -0.59 1.44
N GLY A 66 12.60 -0.31 2.72
CA GLY A 66 11.27 -0.28 3.31
C GLY A 66 10.35 0.75 2.64
N ALA A 67 10.86 1.95 2.35
CA ALA A 67 10.10 2.99 1.65
C ALA A 67 9.67 2.53 0.25
N TYR A 68 10.55 1.89 -0.52
CA TYR A 68 10.18 1.35 -1.83
C TYR A 68 9.17 0.20 -1.72
N LEU A 69 9.35 -0.70 -0.76
CA LEU A 69 8.41 -1.79 -0.52
C LEU A 69 7.01 -1.24 -0.23
N ASP A 70 6.90 -0.27 0.66
CA ASP A 70 5.62 0.32 1.05
C ASP A 70 5.02 1.15 -0.11
N ALA A 71 5.82 1.89 -0.88
CA ALA A 71 5.37 2.61 -2.06
C ALA A 71 4.73 1.69 -3.11
N TRP A 72 5.40 0.58 -3.43
CA TRP A 72 4.87 -0.39 -4.39
C TRP A 72 3.69 -1.19 -3.84
N ALA A 73 3.65 -1.47 -2.54
CA ALA A 73 2.48 -2.08 -1.90
C ALA A 73 1.22 -1.20 -2.00
N ILE A 74 1.36 0.13 -1.91
CA ILE A 74 0.27 1.09 -2.15
C ILE A 74 -0.20 0.99 -3.60
N VAL A 75 0.72 1.00 -4.57
CA VAL A 75 0.41 0.92 -6.00
C VAL A 75 -0.40 -0.35 -6.32
N ASP A 76 0.10 -1.51 -5.89
CA ASP A 76 -0.57 -2.80 -6.12
C ASP A 76 -1.95 -2.85 -5.46
N SER A 77 -2.02 -2.43 -4.19
CA SER A 77 -3.27 -2.49 -3.42
C SER A 77 -4.34 -1.54 -3.97
N ILE A 78 -3.96 -0.32 -4.36
CA ILE A 78 -4.91 0.63 -4.97
C ILE A 78 -5.37 0.15 -6.34
N ASP A 79 -4.48 -0.39 -7.18
CA ASP A 79 -4.89 -0.91 -8.50
C ASP A 79 -5.83 -2.11 -8.36
N ARG A 80 -5.55 -3.04 -7.42
CA ARG A 80 -6.43 -4.16 -7.07
C ARG A 80 -7.79 -3.68 -6.59
N MET A 81 -7.82 -2.72 -5.66
CA MET A 81 -9.07 -2.16 -5.15
C MET A 81 -9.89 -1.52 -6.26
N ARG A 82 -9.24 -0.71 -7.11
CA ARG A 82 -9.85 -0.08 -8.27
C ARG A 82 -10.49 -1.10 -9.21
N ALA A 83 -9.82 -2.23 -9.46
CA ALA A 83 -10.37 -3.31 -10.29
C ALA A 83 -11.61 -3.95 -9.65
N LEU A 84 -11.58 -4.22 -8.34
CA LEU A 84 -12.70 -4.85 -7.61
C LEU A 84 -13.92 -3.92 -7.49
N VAL A 85 -13.71 -2.62 -7.27
CA VAL A 85 -14.81 -1.63 -7.19
C VAL A 85 -15.64 -1.58 -8.49
N ARG A 86 -15.03 -1.87 -9.65
CA ARG A 86 -15.75 -1.93 -10.94
C ARG A 86 -16.72 -3.09 -11.04
N LEU A 87 -16.49 -4.16 -10.27
CA LEU A 87 -17.34 -5.34 -10.27
C LEU A 87 -18.61 -5.15 -9.42
N LEU A 88 -18.64 -4.11 -8.57
CA LEU A 88 -19.81 -3.79 -7.78
C LEU A 88 -20.90 -3.15 -8.66
N PRO A 89 -22.18 -3.44 -8.42
CA PRO A 89 -23.26 -2.73 -9.07
C PRO A 89 -23.19 -1.22 -8.76
N ALA A 90 -23.61 -0.39 -9.72
CA ALA A 90 -23.72 1.05 -9.58
C ALA A 90 -24.95 1.57 -10.32
N ASP A 91 -25.58 2.58 -9.74
CA ASP A 91 -26.48 3.48 -10.49
C ASP A 91 -25.68 4.39 -11.43
N GLU A 92 -26.39 5.18 -12.24
CA GLU A 92 -25.79 6.05 -13.25
C GLU A 92 -24.85 7.09 -12.63
N GLU A 93 -25.27 7.77 -11.56
CA GLU A 93 -24.47 8.78 -10.86
C GLU A 93 -23.19 8.16 -10.27
N SER A 94 -23.31 7.02 -9.61
CA SER A 94 -22.17 6.28 -9.05
C SER A 94 -21.22 5.82 -10.16
N SER A 95 -21.73 5.47 -11.33
CA SER A 95 -20.91 5.06 -12.48
C SER A 95 -20.08 6.22 -13.03
N ILE A 96 -20.67 7.41 -13.15
CA ILE A 96 -19.95 8.63 -13.59
C ILE A 96 -18.82 8.94 -12.60
N LYS A 97 -19.14 8.99 -11.30
CA LYS A 97 -18.14 9.25 -10.26
C LYS A 97 -17.01 8.21 -10.24
N ARG A 98 -17.34 6.93 -10.45
CA ARG A 98 -16.34 5.86 -10.55
C ARG A 98 -15.43 6.04 -11.76
N ALA A 99 -15.98 6.46 -12.91
CA ALA A 99 -15.19 6.72 -14.11
C ALA A 99 -14.22 7.90 -13.93
N GLU A 100 -14.64 8.98 -13.25
CA GLU A 100 -13.77 10.10 -12.90
C GLU A 100 -12.60 9.65 -12.00
N GLN A 101 -12.92 8.92 -10.93
CA GLN A 101 -11.91 8.37 -10.01
C GLN A 101 -10.98 7.38 -10.70
N GLU A 102 -11.49 6.60 -11.66
CA GLU A 102 -10.69 5.71 -12.49
C GLU A 102 -9.66 6.47 -13.33
N GLY A 103 -10.06 7.57 -13.97
CA GLY A 103 -9.15 8.43 -14.71
C GLY A 103 -8.04 8.98 -13.82
N GLN A 104 -8.38 9.40 -12.60
CA GLN A 104 -7.40 9.90 -11.62
C GLN A 104 -6.41 8.82 -11.14
N LEU A 105 -6.84 7.56 -11.09
CA LEU A 105 -5.99 6.42 -10.70
C LEU A 105 -5.24 5.78 -11.88
N GLN A 106 -5.33 6.33 -13.09
CA GLN A 106 -4.66 5.74 -14.26
C GLN A 106 -3.14 5.72 -14.10
N GLY A 107 -2.55 6.73 -13.46
CA GLY A 107 -1.11 6.76 -13.15
C GLY A 107 -0.67 5.57 -12.30
N ILE A 108 -1.48 5.15 -11.32
CA ILE A 108 -1.20 3.98 -10.48
C ILE A 108 -1.15 2.69 -11.31
N ARG A 109 -2.12 2.50 -12.22
CA ARG A 109 -2.13 1.34 -13.14
C ARG A 109 -0.89 1.33 -14.03
N ASN A 110 -0.53 2.49 -14.57
CA ASN A 110 0.61 2.61 -15.46
C ASN A 110 1.92 2.26 -14.73
N LEU A 111 2.11 2.75 -13.50
CA LEU A 111 3.25 2.37 -12.66
C LEU A 111 3.28 0.87 -12.37
N ARG A 112 2.14 0.27 -11.98
CA ARG A 112 2.03 -1.17 -11.72
C ARG A 112 2.46 -2.00 -12.93
N ASN A 113 2.04 -1.60 -14.13
CA ASN A 113 2.42 -2.28 -15.38
C ASN A 113 3.92 -2.18 -15.67
N VAL A 114 4.62 -1.12 -15.23
CA VAL A 114 6.08 -1.01 -15.39
C VAL A 114 6.78 -2.06 -14.53
N ALA A 115 6.39 -2.17 -13.25
CA ALA A 115 6.99 -3.14 -12.32
C ALA A 115 6.78 -4.59 -12.78
N ASP A 116 5.54 -4.95 -13.17
CA ASP A 116 5.19 -6.29 -13.66
C ASP A 116 6.02 -6.75 -14.87
N HIS A 117 6.41 -5.79 -15.72
CA HIS A 117 7.13 -6.06 -16.95
C HIS A 117 8.59 -5.58 -16.91
N LEU A 118 9.15 -5.31 -15.73
CA LEU A 118 10.48 -4.71 -15.59
C LEU A 118 11.55 -5.49 -16.35
N ALA A 119 11.57 -6.82 -16.22
CA ALA A 119 12.54 -7.67 -16.92
C ALA A 119 12.46 -7.55 -18.46
N GLN A 120 11.26 -7.33 -19.00
CA GLN A 120 11.02 -7.14 -20.44
C GLN A 120 11.19 -5.67 -20.87
N ARG A 121 11.28 -4.74 -19.91
CA ARG A 121 11.33 -3.30 -20.12
C ARG A 121 12.65 -2.67 -19.67
N LEU A 122 13.69 -3.46 -19.38
CA LEU A 122 14.99 -2.94 -18.95
C LEU A 122 15.55 -1.90 -19.93
N ASP A 123 15.52 -2.18 -21.23
CA ASP A 123 15.98 -1.25 -22.26
C ASP A 123 15.14 0.04 -22.27
N TYR A 124 13.83 -0.07 -22.05
CA TYR A 124 12.93 1.07 -21.95
C TYR A 124 13.21 1.92 -20.70
N VAL A 125 13.42 1.30 -19.54
CA VAL A 125 13.76 1.98 -18.28
C VAL A 125 15.11 2.68 -18.40
N ALA A 126 16.11 2.01 -18.99
CA ALA A 126 17.42 2.58 -19.26
C ALA A 126 17.36 3.78 -20.22
N ALA A 127 16.53 3.70 -21.27
CA ALA A 127 16.36 4.79 -22.24
C ALA A 127 15.70 6.05 -21.65
N HIS A 128 15.03 5.94 -20.50
CA HIS A 128 14.37 7.06 -19.81
C HIS A 128 15.16 7.56 -18.58
N ASP A 129 16.44 7.19 -18.45
CA ASP A 129 17.30 7.54 -17.31
C ASP A 129 16.64 7.22 -15.94
N SER A 130 15.78 6.20 -15.89
CA SER A 130 15.04 5.83 -14.69
C SER A 130 15.75 4.70 -13.94
N THR A 131 15.42 4.52 -12.66
CA THR A 131 15.97 3.43 -11.85
C THR A 131 15.02 2.23 -11.89
N ALA A 132 15.52 1.04 -11.56
CA ALA A 132 14.72 -0.20 -11.59
C ALA A 132 13.45 -0.14 -10.72
N LEU A 133 13.51 0.55 -9.58
CA LEU A 133 12.37 0.71 -8.66
C LEU A 133 11.67 2.07 -8.78
N GLY A 134 12.14 2.92 -9.69
CA GLY A 134 11.68 4.28 -9.82
C GLY A 134 12.27 5.27 -8.81
N MET A 135 11.71 6.47 -8.79
CA MET A 135 12.11 7.57 -7.92
C MET A 135 10.92 7.98 -7.05
N LEU A 136 11.20 8.15 -5.75
CA LEU A 136 10.29 8.74 -4.79
C LEU A 136 10.62 10.22 -4.59
N ALA A 137 9.58 11.05 -4.61
CA ALA A 137 9.65 12.47 -4.32
C ALA A 137 8.59 12.82 -3.27
N TRP A 138 8.91 13.67 -2.29
CA TRP A 138 7.94 14.08 -1.28
C TRP A 138 8.29 15.44 -0.65
N PHE A 139 7.37 15.96 0.16
CA PHE A 139 7.59 17.14 0.99
C PHE A 139 7.32 16.83 2.46
N THR A 140 8.24 17.20 3.35
CA THR A 140 8.12 17.05 4.80
C THR A 140 8.18 18.41 5.49
N LEU A 141 7.25 18.67 6.40
CA LEU A 141 7.25 19.87 7.25
C LEU A 141 8.25 19.68 8.40
N ILE A 142 9.17 20.63 8.57
CA ILE A 142 10.20 20.62 9.64
C ILE A 142 9.75 21.49 10.82
N SER A 143 9.15 22.64 10.52
CA SER A 143 8.56 23.57 11.48
C SER A 143 7.36 24.26 10.83
N ALA A 144 6.60 25.05 11.60
CA ALA A 144 5.41 25.74 11.09
C ALA A 144 5.66 26.60 9.83
N ASP A 145 6.89 27.08 9.63
CA ASP A 145 7.33 27.97 8.57
C ASP A 145 8.35 27.35 7.60
N LYS A 146 8.80 26.10 7.85
CA LYS A 146 9.85 25.45 7.04
C LYS A 146 9.45 24.03 6.68
N GLY A 147 9.66 23.68 5.43
CA GLY A 147 9.62 22.30 5.00
C GLY A 147 10.76 21.98 4.04
N ARG A 148 10.85 20.71 3.68
CA ARG A 148 11.93 20.14 2.89
C ARG A 148 11.32 19.26 1.82
N SER A 149 11.62 19.60 0.57
CA SER A 149 11.36 18.70 -0.54
C SER A 149 12.52 17.72 -0.66
N CYS A 150 12.19 16.44 -0.80
CA CYS A 150 13.15 15.35 -0.83
C CYS A 150 12.98 14.53 -2.11
N LEU A 151 14.08 13.91 -2.53
CA LEU A 151 14.14 12.97 -3.63
C LEU A 151 14.96 11.76 -3.18
N LEU A 152 14.46 10.56 -3.49
CA LEU A 152 15.15 9.31 -3.20
C LEU A 152 15.25 8.51 -4.49
N LEU A 153 16.48 8.25 -4.94
CA LEU A 153 16.78 7.51 -6.17
C LEU A 153 17.66 6.30 -5.80
N PRO A 154 17.18 5.06 -5.94
CA PRO A 154 17.95 3.86 -5.64
C PRO A 154 18.82 3.47 -6.83
N GLY A 155 20.04 2.98 -6.53
CA GLY A 155 20.92 2.37 -7.53
C GLY A 155 21.84 3.34 -8.27
N SER A 156 22.39 2.88 -9.39
CA SER A 156 23.37 3.61 -10.20
C SER A 156 22.65 4.53 -11.18
N PHE A 157 22.63 5.83 -10.87
CA PHE A 157 22.04 6.86 -11.73
C PHE A 157 23.11 7.51 -12.61
N ALA A 158 22.89 7.54 -13.93
CA ALA A 158 23.85 8.06 -14.91
C ALA A 158 23.42 9.38 -15.60
N GLY A 159 22.18 9.84 -15.37
CA GLY A 159 21.57 10.96 -16.12
C GLY A 159 21.51 12.30 -15.38
N ARG A 160 20.69 13.22 -15.88
CA ARG A 160 20.25 14.43 -15.14
C ARG A 160 18.86 14.19 -14.57
N VAL A 161 18.70 14.38 -13.27
CA VAL A 161 17.39 14.27 -12.61
C VAL A 161 16.53 15.47 -13.05
N ALA A 162 15.70 15.29 -14.08
CA ALA A 162 14.62 16.23 -14.40
C ALA A 162 13.40 15.99 -13.48
N ALA A 163 13.64 15.67 -12.20
CA ALA A 163 12.56 15.41 -11.27
C ALA A 163 11.85 16.70 -10.93
N ALA A 164 10.53 16.68 -11.08
CA ALA A 164 9.68 17.68 -10.46
C ALA A 164 9.76 17.49 -8.94
N VAL A 165 10.54 18.35 -8.29
CA VAL A 165 10.53 18.47 -6.85
C VAL A 165 9.10 18.88 -6.44
N PRO A 166 8.44 18.18 -5.50
CA PRO A 166 7.07 18.50 -5.12
C PRO A 166 6.99 19.93 -4.61
N ASN A 167 6.06 20.70 -5.19
CA ASN A 167 5.76 22.06 -4.78
C ASN A 167 4.41 22.08 -4.03
N PRO A 168 4.42 22.30 -2.70
CA PRO A 168 3.21 22.37 -1.88
C PRO A 168 2.47 23.71 -2.00
N ALA A 169 3.07 24.73 -2.63
CA ALA A 169 2.51 26.08 -2.66
C ALA A 169 1.09 26.11 -3.26
N GLY A 170 0.15 26.69 -2.52
CA GLY A 170 -1.26 26.82 -2.93
C GLY A 170 -2.07 25.52 -2.88
N LYS A 171 -1.52 24.44 -2.34
CA LYS A 171 -2.19 23.14 -2.21
C LYS A 171 -2.45 22.80 -0.75
N GLU A 172 -3.48 21.99 -0.50
CA GLU A 172 -3.72 21.43 0.83
C GLU A 172 -2.61 20.44 1.20
N PHE A 173 -2.04 20.59 2.40
CA PHE A 173 -0.94 19.80 2.91
C PHE A 173 -1.33 19.06 4.19
N HIS A 174 -1.04 17.77 4.26
CA HIS A 174 -1.31 16.92 5.42
C HIS A 174 0.00 16.58 6.14
N PRO A 175 0.29 17.18 7.30
CA PRO A 175 1.54 16.94 8.03
C PRO A 175 1.65 15.50 8.56
N PRO A 176 2.88 15.01 8.85
CA PRO A 176 4.16 15.72 8.69
C PRO A 176 4.75 15.61 7.27
N THR A 177 4.30 14.66 6.47
CA THR A 177 4.76 14.41 5.10
C THR A 177 3.57 14.23 4.16
N ASP A 178 3.60 14.90 3.00
CA ASP A 178 2.57 14.79 1.94
C ASP A 178 3.25 14.96 0.57
N PHE A 179 2.44 14.99 -0.49
CA PHE A 179 2.89 15.09 -1.88
C PHE A 179 3.87 13.98 -2.24
N ILE A 180 3.64 12.78 -1.71
CA ILE A 180 4.44 11.60 -2.02
C ILE A 180 4.10 11.19 -3.45
N GLU A 181 5.10 11.24 -4.33
CA GLU A 181 5.02 10.85 -5.73
C GLU A 181 6.00 9.73 -6.01
N LEU A 182 5.54 8.73 -6.78
CA LEU A 182 6.37 7.67 -7.32
C LEU A 182 6.41 7.81 -8.84
N SER A 183 7.60 7.71 -9.41
CA SER A 183 7.81 7.75 -10.86
C SER A 183 8.69 6.59 -11.32
N ALA A 184 8.34 5.96 -12.44
CA ALA A 184 9.11 4.85 -13.03
C ALA A 184 8.94 4.87 -14.55
N GLY A 185 10.04 4.92 -15.30
CA GLY A 185 10.00 5.23 -16.74
C GLY A 185 9.38 6.60 -17.00
N GLU A 186 8.44 6.70 -17.95
CA GLU A 186 7.70 7.94 -18.25
C GLU A 186 6.48 8.18 -17.34
N HIS A 187 6.17 7.23 -16.47
CA HIS A 187 4.95 7.28 -15.67
C HIS A 187 5.22 7.84 -14.28
N SER A 188 4.28 8.63 -13.77
CA SER A 188 4.29 9.16 -12.40
C SER A 188 2.88 9.13 -11.82
N ALA A 189 2.79 8.97 -10.50
CA ALA A 189 1.53 9.09 -9.78
C ALA A 189 1.75 9.66 -8.36
N SER A 190 0.81 10.50 -7.92
CA SER A 190 0.73 10.93 -6.52
C SER A 190 0.13 9.83 -5.67
N LEU A 191 0.93 9.21 -4.81
CA LEU A 191 0.48 8.21 -3.84
C LEU A 191 -0.43 8.86 -2.79
N SER A 192 -0.09 10.05 -2.32
CA SER A 192 -0.95 10.82 -1.39
C SER A 192 -2.32 11.14 -2.00
N GLY A 193 -2.34 11.56 -3.28
CA GLY A 193 -3.59 11.78 -4.01
C GLY A 193 -4.39 10.49 -4.21
N ALA A 194 -3.72 9.41 -4.60
CA ALA A 194 -4.34 8.10 -4.80
C ALA A 194 -4.98 7.57 -3.51
N MET A 195 -4.33 7.76 -2.34
CA MET A 195 -4.90 7.40 -1.04
C MET A 195 -6.18 8.17 -0.72
N ARG A 196 -6.27 9.46 -1.05
CA ARG A 196 -7.50 10.25 -0.86
C ARG A 196 -8.65 9.73 -1.74
N ILE A 197 -8.35 9.39 -2.99
CA ILE A 197 -9.34 8.81 -3.91
C ILE A 197 -9.79 7.43 -3.41
N ALA A 198 -8.84 6.60 -2.99
CA ALA A 198 -9.10 5.29 -2.43
C ALA A 198 -10.02 5.36 -1.20
N GLN A 199 -9.78 6.33 -0.31
CA GLN A 199 -10.65 6.56 0.84
C GLN A 199 -12.07 6.94 0.40
N SER A 200 -12.22 7.83 -0.58
CA SER A 200 -13.53 8.21 -1.10
C SER A 200 -14.29 7.02 -1.71
N GLN A 201 -13.57 6.10 -2.39
CA GLN A 201 -14.15 4.86 -2.91
C GLN A 201 -14.65 3.96 -1.79
N VAL A 202 -13.82 3.73 -0.76
CA VAL A 202 -14.20 2.93 0.42
C VAL A 202 -15.45 3.50 1.09
N GLU A 203 -15.48 4.81 1.36
CA GLU A 203 -16.65 5.46 1.96
C GLU A 203 -17.90 5.32 1.09
N SER A 204 -17.74 5.31 -0.23
CA SER A 204 -18.86 5.07 -1.16
C SER A 204 -19.39 3.64 -1.10
N VAL A 205 -18.50 2.65 -0.98
CA VAL A 205 -18.88 1.25 -0.80
C VAL A 205 -19.56 1.06 0.55
N GLU A 206 -19.01 1.61 1.63
CA GLU A 206 -19.61 1.54 2.97
C GLU A 206 -21.00 2.16 3.01
N ARG A 207 -21.21 3.33 2.37
CA ARG A 207 -22.54 3.94 2.23
C ARG A 207 -23.50 3.02 1.46
N GLY A 208 -23.03 2.35 0.41
CA GLY A 208 -23.82 1.38 -0.34
C GLY A 208 -24.31 0.22 0.54
N ILE A 209 -23.41 -0.35 1.36
CA ILE A 209 -23.75 -1.41 2.31
C ILE A 209 -24.73 -0.88 3.37
N GLY A 210 -24.50 0.32 3.90
CA GLY A 210 -25.39 0.96 4.89
C GLY A 210 -26.83 1.08 4.38
N ARG A 211 -27.02 1.55 3.15
CA ARG A 211 -28.36 1.62 2.51
C ARG A 211 -29.01 0.24 2.37
N LEU A 212 -28.25 -0.79 2.01
CA LEU A 212 -28.78 -2.16 1.92
C LEU A 212 -29.26 -2.67 3.28
N VAL A 213 -28.49 -2.41 4.35
CA VAL A 213 -28.85 -2.78 5.72
C VAL A 213 -30.15 -2.10 6.16
N GLU A 214 -30.28 -0.80 5.90
CA GLU A 214 -31.48 -0.02 6.22
C GLU A 214 -32.70 -0.50 5.44
N GLN A 215 -32.58 -0.66 4.12
CA GLN A 215 -33.68 -1.07 3.25
C GLN A 215 -34.27 -2.45 3.59
N HIS A 216 -33.42 -3.37 4.08
CA HIS A 216 -33.83 -4.75 4.38
C HIS A 216 -33.98 -5.02 5.88
N GLY A 217 -33.87 -4.00 6.73
CA GLY A 217 -34.02 -4.15 8.19
C GLY A 217 -33.01 -5.13 8.80
N LEU A 218 -31.76 -5.14 8.30
CA LEU A 218 -30.71 -6.08 8.71
C LEU A 218 -29.87 -5.57 9.89
N HIS A 219 -30.38 -4.60 10.66
CA HIS A 219 -29.67 -4.02 11.79
C HIS A 219 -29.25 -5.10 12.81
N GLY A 220 -27.97 -5.06 13.21
CA GLY A 220 -27.38 -6.00 14.17
C GLY A 220 -27.17 -7.42 13.63
N LYS A 221 -27.52 -7.69 12.37
CA LYS A 221 -27.26 -8.97 11.72
C LYS A 221 -26.02 -8.85 10.85
N HIS A 222 -24.99 -9.61 11.19
CA HIS A 222 -23.71 -9.59 10.49
C HIS A 222 -23.22 -11.00 10.21
N MET A 223 -22.48 -11.14 9.12
CA MET A 223 -21.73 -12.33 8.73
C MET A 223 -20.29 -11.95 8.35
N GLY A 224 -19.40 -12.93 8.41
CA GLY A 224 -17.98 -12.74 8.18
C GLY A 224 -17.26 -12.29 9.43
N ALA A 225 -16.22 -13.03 9.80
CA ALA A 225 -15.25 -12.64 10.81
C ALA A 225 -13.88 -13.16 10.34
N ASP A 226 -12.85 -12.34 10.51
CA ASP A 226 -11.47 -12.83 10.37
C ASP A 226 -11.22 -13.82 11.50
N ALA A 227 -10.78 -15.03 11.16
CA ALA A 227 -10.42 -16.06 12.14
C ALA A 227 -8.89 -16.22 12.14
N THR A 228 -8.28 -16.07 13.31
CA THR A 228 -6.86 -16.43 13.52
C THR A 228 -6.81 -17.66 14.41
N LEU A 229 -6.21 -18.74 13.92
CA LEU A 229 -5.99 -19.98 14.67
C LEU A 229 -4.52 -20.05 15.08
N ILE A 230 -4.27 -20.10 16.38
CA ILE A 230 -2.93 -20.28 16.96
C ILE A 230 -2.92 -21.65 17.64
N ILE A 231 -1.96 -22.50 17.28
CA ILE A 231 -1.79 -23.85 17.83
C ILE A 231 -0.40 -23.91 18.46
N ASP A 232 -0.36 -24.10 19.77
CA ASP A 232 0.88 -24.39 20.48
C ASP A 232 1.18 -25.89 20.37
N VAL A 233 2.41 -26.22 19.97
CA VAL A 233 2.86 -27.61 19.82
C VAL A 233 4.06 -27.83 20.74
N GLU A 234 3.89 -28.69 21.73
CA GLU A 234 4.98 -29.15 22.59
C GLU A 234 5.65 -30.39 21.99
N PHE A 235 6.97 -30.35 21.87
CA PHE A 235 7.77 -31.51 21.47
C PHE A 235 8.33 -32.17 22.73
N HIS A 236 7.92 -33.40 23.00
CA HIS A 236 8.59 -34.23 24.01
C HIS A 236 9.78 -34.93 23.36
N PRO A 237 10.99 -34.85 23.95
CA PRO A 237 12.12 -35.61 23.47
C PRO A 237 11.80 -37.11 23.56
N ASP A 238 12.12 -37.86 22.51
CA ASP A 238 11.95 -39.31 22.52
C ASP A 238 12.82 -39.90 23.65
N PRO A 239 12.21 -40.53 24.68
CA PRO A 239 12.97 -41.09 25.79
C PRO A 239 13.93 -42.22 25.36
N MET A 240 13.79 -42.75 24.14
CA MET A 240 14.63 -43.82 23.61
C MET A 240 15.96 -43.35 22.99
N ALA A 241 16.11 -42.06 22.67
CA ALA A 241 17.30 -41.57 21.94
C ALA A 241 18.58 -41.47 22.79
N SER A 242 18.51 -41.63 24.12
CA SER A 242 19.66 -41.52 25.03
C SER A 242 20.31 -42.85 25.45
N SER A 243 19.89 -43.99 24.90
CA SER A 243 20.38 -45.32 25.33
C SER A 243 21.47 -45.94 24.46
N SER A 244 22.04 -45.22 23.48
CA SER A 244 23.20 -45.71 22.71
C SER A 244 24.52 -45.25 23.33
N ASP A 245 24.73 -45.54 24.61
CA ASP A 245 26.06 -45.40 25.22
C ASP A 245 26.90 -46.63 24.82
N GLY A 246 27.85 -46.36 23.92
CA GLY A 246 28.69 -47.34 23.26
C GLY A 246 29.61 -48.05 24.24
N SER A 247 29.22 -49.26 24.63
CA SER A 247 30.17 -50.24 25.16
C SER A 247 31.06 -50.74 24.01
N VAL A 248 32.21 -50.08 23.80
CA VAL A 248 33.27 -50.60 22.94
C VAL A 248 33.92 -51.80 23.66
N PRO A 249 33.89 -53.03 23.11
CA PRO A 249 34.60 -54.15 23.71
C PRO A 249 36.10 -53.97 23.45
N GLY A 250 36.88 -53.81 24.51
CA GLY A 250 38.34 -53.86 24.46
C GLY A 250 38.82 -55.29 24.20
N GLY A 251 39.59 -55.44 23.11
CA GLY A 251 40.53 -56.53 22.89
C GLY A 251 41.96 -56.05 23.04
#